data_AF-A0AAV4JNP4-F1
#
_entry.id   AF-A0AAV4JNP4-F1
#
_cell.length_a   1.000
_cell.length_b   1.000
_cell.length_c   1.000
_cell.angle_alpha   90.00
_cell.angle_beta   90.00
_cell.angle_gamma   90.00
#
_symmetry.space_group_name_H-M   'P 1'
#
loop_
_entity.id
_entity.type
_entity.pdbx_description
1 polymer ?
#
loop_
_entity_poly.entity_id
_entity_poly.type
_entity_poly.pdbx_seq_one_letter_code
_entity_poly.pdbx_strand_id
1 'polypeptide(L)'
;MTSKGLVSCLLLFLTAASTLSSPLSQPASSPTLLSPITTPGSNRSSKSSLKSKCAPTEISKCSTFYNTALMPNVFGVYSQSEAHESLKNVLSKLGSTNKLVTSFLCTIFIPPCPSGSQFKVKTKLVPLPCKKTCEEGLKQSRGSLSAELPHTSWPVRCHGLPNDNCFDFD
;
A
#
# COMPACT_ATOMS: atom_id res chain seq x y z
N MET A 1 -14.70 -6.23 57.86
CA MET A 1 -13.87 -7.21 58.60
C MET A 1 -13.84 -8.45 57.71
N THR A 2 -12.80 -8.81 56.95
CA THR A 2 -11.35 -9.07 57.18
C THR A 2 -10.65 -8.97 55.80
N SER A 3 -9.59 -8.17 55.59
CA SER A 3 -8.16 -8.36 55.87
C SER A 3 -7.42 -9.47 55.09
N LYS A 4 -6.55 -9.00 54.18
CA LYS A 4 -5.19 -9.48 53.78
C LYS A 4 -5.04 -10.56 52.69
N GLY A 5 -4.16 -10.25 51.74
CA GLY A 5 -3.55 -11.22 50.82
C GLY A 5 -2.68 -10.59 49.72
N LEU A 6 -1.67 -9.78 50.09
CA LEU A 6 -0.60 -9.34 49.19
C LEU A 6 0.49 -10.43 49.19
N VAL A 7 0.79 -11.07 48.06
CA VAL A 7 2.06 -11.81 47.88
C VAL A 7 2.62 -11.53 46.49
N SER A 8 3.75 -10.85 46.53
CA SER A 8 4.74 -10.62 45.48
C SER A 8 5.64 -11.85 45.35
N CYS A 9 5.94 -12.28 44.12
CA CYS A 9 7.16 -13.02 43.73
C CYS A 9 7.21 -13.03 42.18
N LEU A 10 7.87 -12.07 41.54
CA LEU A 10 9.31 -12.05 41.21
C LEU A 10 9.76 -13.20 40.28
N LEU A 11 10.04 -12.80 39.02
CA LEU A 11 11.11 -13.26 38.12
C LEU A 11 11.25 -14.76 37.80
N LEU A 12 11.00 -15.12 36.53
CA LEU A 12 11.94 -15.94 35.74
C LEU A 12 11.88 -15.54 34.24
N PHE A 13 12.90 -14.81 33.79
CA PHE A 13 13.23 -14.67 32.37
C PHE A 13 13.93 -15.97 31.92
N LEU A 14 13.37 -16.68 30.95
CA LEU A 14 14.05 -17.76 30.24
C LEU A 14 14.42 -17.26 28.84
N THR A 15 15.70 -16.90 28.69
CA THR A 15 16.37 -16.64 27.42
C THR A 15 16.57 -17.96 26.69
N ALA A 16 15.93 -18.14 25.54
CA ALA A 16 16.25 -19.23 24.62
C ALA A 16 17.40 -18.80 23.71
N ALA A 17 18.56 -19.42 23.92
CA ALA A 17 19.67 -19.43 22.98
C ALA A 17 19.35 -20.40 21.84
N SER A 18 19.65 -20.02 20.60
CA SER A 18 19.74 -20.97 19.47
C SER A 18 20.92 -20.58 18.60
N THR A 19 22.00 -21.32 18.79
CA THR A 19 23.18 -21.41 17.95
C THR A 19 22.86 -22.17 16.67
N LEU A 20 23.23 -21.65 15.50
CA LEU A 20 23.48 -22.50 14.34
C LEU A 20 24.66 -21.98 13.53
N SER A 21 25.72 -22.79 13.56
CA SER A 21 26.96 -22.66 12.80
C SER A 21 26.77 -23.11 11.36
N SER A 22 27.44 -22.47 10.39
CA SER A 22 28.50 -23.13 9.61
C SER A 22 29.17 -22.19 8.58
N PRO A 23 30.41 -22.49 8.16
CA PRO A 23 31.29 -21.61 7.40
C PRO A 23 31.37 -21.97 5.91
N LEU A 24 31.79 -21.03 5.06
CA LEU A 24 32.44 -21.36 3.80
C LEU A 24 33.46 -20.29 3.41
N SER A 25 34.73 -20.65 3.55
CA SER A 25 35.88 -19.94 2.98
C SER A 25 36.16 -20.49 1.58
N GLN A 26 36.55 -19.64 0.63
CA GLN A 26 37.69 -19.86 -0.27
C GLN A 26 38.10 -18.56 -1.01
N PRO A 27 39.35 -18.46 -1.53
CA PRO A 27 40.09 -17.20 -1.69
C PRO A 27 40.40 -16.76 -3.14
N ALA A 28 40.77 -15.47 -3.28
CA ALA A 28 41.85 -14.80 -4.07
C ALA A 28 42.11 -15.20 -5.56
N SER A 29 42.54 -14.37 -6.54
CA SER A 29 43.15 -13.03 -6.61
C SER A 29 43.15 -12.50 -8.08
N SER A 30 42.93 -11.19 -8.27
CA SER A 30 43.66 -10.16 -9.10
C SER A 30 43.98 -10.36 -10.62
N PRO A 31 44.60 -9.37 -11.31
CA PRO A 31 44.10 -8.06 -11.81
C PRO A 31 44.36 -7.84 -13.34
N THR A 32 43.89 -6.76 -13.98
CA THR A 32 44.60 -6.04 -15.11
C THR A 32 43.92 -4.70 -15.51
N LEU A 33 44.69 -3.62 -15.29
CA LEU A 33 44.91 -2.35 -16.03
C LEU A 33 43.88 -1.71 -17.00
N LEU A 34 43.46 -0.49 -16.61
CA LEU A 34 43.53 0.83 -17.29
C LEU A 34 43.57 0.93 -18.83
N SER A 35 42.68 1.78 -19.38
CA SER A 35 43.08 3.05 -20.05
C SER A 35 41.91 4.05 -20.21
N PRO A 36 42.20 5.36 -20.38
CA PRO A 36 41.23 6.47 -20.33
C PRO A 36 40.83 6.99 -21.72
N ILE A 37 39.68 7.67 -21.84
CA ILE A 37 39.49 8.82 -22.74
C ILE A 37 38.45 9.77 -22.13
N THR A 38 38.91 11.00 -21.94
CA THR A 38 38.18 12.22 -21.61
C THR A 38 37.26 12.65 -22.75
N THR A 39 36.01 13.00 -22.45
CA THR A 39 35.29 14.07 -23.17
C THR A 39 34.38 14.83 -22.20
N PRO A 40 34.56 16.16 -22.02
CA PRO A 40 33.65 17.01 -21.28
C PRO A 40 32.59 17.55 -22.25
N GLY A 41 31.31 17.39 -21.93
CA GLY A 41 30.28 17.84 -22.86
C GLY A 41 28.86 17.59 -22.42
N SER A 42 28.39 18.43 -21.50
CA SER A 42 27.01 18.91 -21.47
C SER A 42 25.91 17.90 -21.12
N ASN A 43 25.61 17.87 -19.81
CA ASN A 43 24.27 18.03 -19.27
C ASN A 43 23.11 17.88 -20.26
N ARG A 44 22.57 16.68 -20.36
CA ARG A 44 21.11 16.56 -20.27
C ARG A 44 20.84 15.36 -19.39
N SER A 45 20.76 15.65 -18.09
CA SER A 45 19.98 14.85 -17.15
C SER A 45 18.60 14.69 -17.81
N SER A 46 18.43 13.60 -18.54
CA SER A 46 17.14 13.15 -18.99
C SER A 46 16.44 12.78 -17.70
N LYS A 47 15.81 13.79 -17.11
CA LYS A 47 14.76 13.66 -16.11
C LYS A 47 13.73 12.79 -16.82
N SER A 48 13.91 11.47 -16.72
CA SER A 48 12.93 10.46 -17.07
C SER A 48 11.74 10.82 -16.21
N SER A 49 10.87 11.67 -16.76
CA SER A 49 9.58 11.96 -16.19
C SER A 49 8.94 10.60 -16.03
N LEU A 50 8.85 10.14 -14.79
CA LEU A 50 8.14 8.92 -14.40
C LEU A 50 6.67 9.19 -14.72
N LYS A 51 6.33 9.07 -16.01
CA LYS A 51 5.01 9.34 -16.53
C LYS A 51 4.13 8.20 -16.04
N SER A 52 3.02 8.56 -15.40
CA SER A 52 2.01 7.58 -15.03
C SER A 52 1.52 6.86 -16.28
N LYS A 53 1.41 5.54 -16.21
CA LYS A 53 1.00 4.69 -17.34
C LYS A 53 -0.21 3.85 -16.97
N CYS A 54 -1.11 3.73 -17.94
CA CYS A 54 -2.26 2.86 -17.87
C CYS A 54 -1.91 1.46 -18.39
N ALA A 55 -2.34 0.43 -17.67
CA ALA A 55 -2.21 -0.97 -18.05
C ALA A 55 -3.48 -1.74 -17.67
N PRO A 56 -3.74 -2.92 -18.23
CA PRO A 56 -4.83 -3.79 -17.78
C PRO A 56 -4.73 -4.06 -16.27
N THR A 57 -5.88 -4.08 -15.58
CA THR A 57 -5.92 -4.40 -14.15
C THR A 57 -5.63 -5.89 -13.96
N GLU A 58 -4.51 -6.23 -13.33
CA GLU A 58 -4.07 -7.62 -13.12
C GLU A 58 -4.75 -8.27 -11.91
N ILE A 59 -5.30 -7.45 -11.02
CA ILE A 59 -5.83 -7.89 -9.73
C ILE A 59 -7.31 -8.24 -9.88
N SER A 60 -7.64 -9.53 -9.85
CA SER A 60 -8.99 -10.06 -10.10
C SER A 60 -10.08 -9.42 -9.24
N LYS A 61 -9.80 -9.10 -7.98
CA LYS A 61 -10.75 -8.38 -7.11
C LYS A 61 -11.06 -6.99 -7.64
N CYS A 62 -10.05 -6.26 -8.11
CA CYS A 62 -10.20 -4.89 -8.59
C CYS A 62 -10.72 -4.82 -10.04
N SER A 63 -10.44 -5.84 -10.87
CA SER A 63 -10.94 -5.89 -12.24
C SER A 63 -12.46 -6.03 -12.34
N THR A 64 -13.14 -6.41 -11.24
CA THR A 64 -14.61 -6.37 -11.14
C THR A 64 -15.20 -4.96 -11.18
N PHE A 65 -14.38 -3.94 -10.90
CA PHE A 65 -14.81 -2.54 -10.84
C PHE A 65 -14.34 -1.72 -12.04
N TYR A 66 -13.17 -2.04 -12.60
CA TYR A 66 -12.58 -1.36 -13.75
C TYR A 66 -11.48 -2.20 -14.39
N ASN A 67 -11.32 -2.08 -15.71
CA ASN A 67 -10.46 -2.98 -16.49
C ASN A 67 -9.02 -2.47 -16.66
N THR A 68 -8.74 -1.22 -16.31
CA THR A 68 -7.41 -0.61 -16.47
C THR A 68 -7.01 0.17 -15.23
N ALA A 69 -5.74 0.03 -14.85
CA ALA A 69 -5.13 0.64 -13.67
C ALA A 69 -4.01 1.60 -14.06
N LEU A 70 -3.88 2.69 -13.30
CA LEU A 70 -2.85 3.70 -13.45
C LEU A 70 -1.76 3.50 -12.39
N MET A 71 -0.50 3.39 -12.82
CA MET A 71 0.65 3.35 -11.90
C MET A 71 1.59 4.56 -12.13
N PRO A 72 2.27 5.08 -11.10
CA PRO A 72 2.21 4.63 -9.69
C PRO A 72 0.90 5.03 -8.98
N ASN A 73 0.60 4.35 -7.87
CA ASN A 73 -0.52 4.69 -6.99
C ASN A 73 -0.20 5.89 -6.08
N VAL A 74 -1.16 6.26 -5.21
CA VAL A 74 -1.05 7.41 -4.29
C VAL A 74 0.05 7.28 -3.23
N PHE A 75 0.57 6.08 -3.02
CA PHE A 75 1.69 5.80 -2.13
C PHE A 75 3.04 5.76 -2.85
N GLY A 76 3.06 6.02 -4.17
CA GLY A 76 4.27 5.96 -4.98
C GLY A 76 4.70 4.54 -5.36
N VAL A 77 3.83 3.54 -5.20
CA VAL A 77 4.10 2.15 -5.63
C VAL A 77 3.85 2.04 -7.13
N TYR A 78 4.85 1.51 -7.87
CA TYR A 78 4.82 1.45 -9.34
C TYR A 78 4.32 0.11 -9.89
N SER A 79 4.27 -0.93 -9.07
CA SER A 79 3.90 -2.29 -9.46
C SER A 79 2.51 -2.65 -8.94
N GLN A 80 1.65 -3.18 -9.82
CA GLN A 80 0.36 -3.74 -9.40
C GLN A 80 0.53 -4.92 -8.44
N SER A 81 1.57 -5.74 -8.63
CA SER A 81 1.86 -6.88 -7.76
C SER A 81 2.23 -6.44 -6.34
N GLU A 82 3.12 -5.45 -6.20
CA GLU A 82 3.50 -4.90 -4.89
C GLU A 82 2.31 -4.21 -4.19
N ALA A 83 1.53 -3.45 -4.95
CA ALA A 83 0.31 -2.81 -4.44
C ALA A 83 -0.76 -3.84 -4.04
N HIS A 84 -0.84 -4.99 -4.72
CA HIS A 84 -1.76 -6.08 -4.39
C HIS A 84 -1.40 -6.73 -3.05
N GLU A 85 -0.13 -6.95 -2.75
CA GLU A 85 0.26 -7.47 -1.42
C GLU A 85 -0.15 -6.52 -0.29
N SER A 86 -0.01 -5.20 -0.52
CA SER A 86 -0.47 -4.19 0.43
C SER A 86 -2.00 -4.21 0.59
N LEU A 87 -2.74 -4.26 -0.52
CA LEU A 87 -4.20 -4.37 -0.54
C LEU A 87 -4.67 -5.62 0.22
N LYS A 88 -4.06 -6.78 -0.05
CA LYS A 88 -4.38 -8.06 0.59
C LYS A 88 -4.17 -8.00 2.09
N ASN A 89 -3.06 -7.42 2.55
CA ASN A 89 -2.77 -7.22 3.96
C ASN A 89 -3.84 -6.36 4.66
N VAL A 90 -4.23 -5.24 4.05
CA VAL A 90 -5.28 -4.35 4.60
C VAL A 90 -6.63 -5.06 4.64
N LEU A 91 -7.05 -5.71 3.55
CA LEU A 91 -8.32 -6.45 3.52
C LEU A 91 -8.36 -7.56 4.57
N SER A 92 -7.25 -8.26 4.77
CA SER A 92 -7.13 -9.32 5.78
C SER A 92 -7.29 -8.77 7.20
N LYS A 93 -6.66 -7.62 7.50
CA LYS A 93 -6.78 -6.95 8.80
C LYS A 93 -8.18 -6.42 9.08
N LEU A 94 -8.87 -5.93 8.05
CA LEU A 94 -10.24 -5.45 8.18
C LEU A 94 -11.26 -6.59 8.27
N GLY A 95 -10.91 -7.81 7.86
CA GLY A 95 -11.83 -8.95 7.82
C GLY A 95 -13.05 -8.73 6.92
N SER A 96 -13.03 -7.72 6.05
CA SER A 96 -14.19 -7.27 5.29
C SER A 96 -14.15 -7.80 3.87
N THR A 97 -15.24 -8.46 3.46
CA THR A 97 -15.53 -8.84 2.07
C THR A 97 -16.53 -7.89 1.41
N ASN A 98 -16.88 -6.79 2.08
CA ASN A 98 -17.86 -5.83 1.61
C ASN A 98 -17.41 -5.22 0.27
N LYS A 99 -18.34 -5.13 -0.68
CA LYS A 99 -18.08 -4.63 -2.03
C LYS A 99 -17.59 -3.17 -2.02
N LEU A 100 -18.23 -2.29 -1.25
CA LEU A 100 -17.86 -0.87 -1.12
C LEU A 100 -16.46 -0.71 -0.49
N VAL A 101 -16.16 -1.48 0.56
CA VAL A 101 -14.82 -1.47 1.18
C VAL A 101 -13.76 -1.94 0.19
N THR A 102 -14.03 -3.04 -0.52
CA THR A 102 -13.10 -3.60 -1.51
C THR A 102 -12.87 -2.62 -2.65
N SER A 103 -13.92 -1.99 -3.14
CA SER A 103 -13.86 -1.06 -4.26
C SER A 103 -13.12 0.24 -3.89
N PHE A 104 -13.37 0.76 -2.69
CA PHE A 104 -12.63 1.87 -2.11
C PHE A 104 -11.12 1.57 -2.04
N LEU A 105 -10.75 0.43 -1.43
CA LEU A 105 -9.34 0.06 -1.27
C LEU A 105 -8.67 -0.23 -2.61
N CYS A 106 -9.37 -0.84 -3.56
CA CYS A 106 -8.90 -1.00 -4.93
C CYS A 106 -8.56 0.36 -5.56
N THR A 107 -9.39 1.38 -5.37
CA THR A 107 -9.12 2.73 -5.90
C THR A 107 -7.88 3.38 -5.28
N ILE A 108 -7.61 3.10 -4.01
CA ILE A 108 -6.43 3.61 -3.31
C ILE A 108 -5.15 2.89 -3.74
N PHE A 109 -5.14 1.55 -3.77
CA PHE A 109 -3.95 0.76 -4.03
C PHE A 109 -3.70 0.52 -5.53
N ILE A 110 -4.76 0.31 -6.32
CA ILE A 110 -4.72 -0.03 -7.74
C ILE A 110 -5.61 0.97 -8.51
N PRO A 111 -5.32 2.28 -8.47
CA PRO A 111 -6.26 3.30 -8.95
C PRO A 111 -6.64 3.07 -10.41
N PRO A 112 -7.91 3.29 -10.78
CA PRO A 112 -8.37 3.15 -12.16
C PRO A 112 -7.68 4.15 -13.09
N CYS A 113 -7.73 3.90 -14.39
CA CYS A 113 -7.30 4.89 -15.36
C CYS A 113 -8.34 6.00 -15.58
N PRO A 114 -7.91 7.27 -15.73
CA PRO A 114 -8.81 8.43 -15.90
C PRO A 114 -9.54 8.48 -17.26
N SER A 115 -9.58 7.37 -18.01
CA SER A 115 -10.11 7.29 -19.38
C SER A 115 -11.52 6.68 -19.47
N GLY A 116 -12.14 6.32 -18.33
CA GLY A 116 -13.50 5.77 -18.28
C GLY A 116 -14.59 6.83 -18.23
N SER A 117 -15.73 6.58 -18.89
CA SER A 117 -16.92 7.44 -18.87
C SER A 117 -17.54 7.68 -17.48
N GLN A 118 -17.09 6.95 -16.46
CA GLN A 118 -17.52 7.09 -15.06
C GLN A 118 -16.70 8.13 -14.28
N PHE A 119 -15.61 8.65 -14.85
CA PHE A 119 -14.78 9.65 -14.18
C PHE A 119 -15.23 11.05 -14.55
N LYS A 120 -15.69 11.82 -13.55
CA LYS A 120 -15.69 13.29 -13.62
C LYS A 120 -14.27 13.86 -13.42
N VAL A 121 -13.21 13.11 -13.73
CA VAL A 121 -11.82 13.52 -13.49
C VAL A 121 -11.29 14.17 -14.76
N LYS A 122 -11.31 15.51 -14.82
CA LYS A 122 -10.78 16.29 -15.95
C LYS A 122 -9.24 16.43 -15.94
N THR A 123 -8.54 15.74 -15.05
CA THR A 123 -7.11 15.94 -14.79
C THR A 123 -6.30 14.67 -15.06
N LYS A 124 -5.02 14.82 -15.44
CA LYS A 124 -4.07 13.70 -15.62
C LYS A 124 -3.60 13.09 -14.28
N LEU A 125 -4.31 13.36 -13.19
CA LEU A 125 -3.91 12.96 -11.84
C LEU A 125 -4.39 11.54 -11.53
N VAL A 126 -3.78 10.93 -10.53
CA VAL A 126 -4.24 9.66 -9.98
C VAL A 126 -5.65 9.85 -9.43
N PRO A 127 -6.68 9.12 -9.92
CA PRO A 127 -8.03 9.27 -9.42
C PRO A 127 -8.10 8.81 -7.96
N LEU A 128 -8.68 9.67 -7.12
CA LEU A 128 -8.91 9.41 -5.70
C LEU A 128 -10.38 9.03 -5.48
N PRO A 129 -10.69 8.16 -4.51
CA PRO A 129 -12.06 7.92 -4.10
C PRO A 129 -12.66 9.17 -3.43
N CYS A 130 -13.96 9.33 -3.51
CA CYS A 130 -14.65 10.44 -2.86
C CYS A 130 -14.61 10.32 -1.33
N LYS A 131 -14.60 11.47 -0.65
CA LYS A 131 -14.69 11.55 0.82
C LYS A 131 -15.86 10.76 1.36
N LYS A 132 -17.05 10.90 0.77
CA LYS A 132 -18.28 10.20 1.17
C LYS A 132 -18.10 8.68 1.09
N THR A 133 -17.53 8.16 0.00
CA THR A 133 -17.22 6.74 -0.19
C THR A 133 -16.29 6.21 0.89
N CYS A 134 -15.29 7.01 1.28
CA CYS A 134 -14.37 6.66 2.36
C CYS A 134 -15.08 6.57 3.71
N GLU A 135 -15.92 7.54 4.05
CA GLU A 135 -16.65 7.58 5.32
C GLU A 135 -17.61 6.40 5.44
N GLU A 136 -18.35 6.11 4.37
CA GLU A 136 -19.28 4.98 4.34
C GLU A 136 -18.54 3.64 4.31
N GLY A 137 -17.46 3.51 3.53
CA GLY A 137 -16.60 2.33 3.53
C GLY A 137 -15.97 2.07 4.91
N LEU A 138 -15.50 3.11 5.58
CA LEU A 138 -14.95 3.01 6.93
C LEU A 138 -16.02 2.52 7.92
N LYS A 139 -17.24 3.07 7.84
CA LYS A 139 -18.38 2.63 8.66
C LYS A 139 -18.70 1.16 8.40
N GLN A 140 -18.78 0.72 7.14
CA GLN A 140 -19.08 -0.66 6.78
C GLN A 140 -17.94 -1.65 7.10
N SER A 141 -16.69 -1.19 7.10
CA SER A 141 -15.52 -2.01 7.48
C SER A 141 -15.50 -2.38 8.96
N ARG A 142 -16.20 -1.62 9.81
CA ARG A 142 -16.28 -1.84 11.26
C ARG A 142 -17.39 -2.82 11.67
N GLY A 143 -18.28 -3.19 10.75
CA GLY A 143 -19.50 -3.95 11.08
C GLY A 143 -20.42 -3.20 12.06
N SER A 144 -21.40 -3.90 12.65
CA SER A 144 -22.23 -3.35 13.75
C SER A 144 -21.49 -3.29 15.10
N LEU A 145 -20.23 -3.73 15.16
CA LEU A 145 -19.40 -3.66 16.35
C LEU A 145 -18.78 -2.26 16.45
N SER A 146 -19.54 -1.41 17.14
CA SER A 146 -19.11 -0.11 17.62
C SER A 146 -17.81 -0.22 18.42
N ALA A 147 -16.86 0.69 18.12
CA ALA A 147 -15.66 0.99 18.89
C ALA A 147 -14.78 -0.24 19.22
N GLU A 148 -13.81 -0.63 18.41
CA GLU A 148 -12.45 -0.11 18.55
C GLU A 148 -11.56 -0.85 17.53
N LEU A 149 -11.86 -0.74 16.22
CA LEU A 149 -10.77 -1.01 15.28
C LEU A 149 -9.76 0.13 15.48
N PRO A 150 -8.51 -0.17 15.87
CA PRO A 150 -7.50 0.87 15.92
C PRO A 150 -7.47 1.50 14.53
N HIS A 151 -7.49 2.84 14.51
CA HIS A 151 -7.44 3.64 13.27
C HIS A 151 -6.27 3.25 12.34
N THR A 152 -5.37 2.38 12.81
CA THR A 152 -4.15 1.90 12.17
C THR A 152 -4.37 1.02 10.94
N SER A 153 -5.51 0.33 10.79
CA SER A 153 -5.70 -0.58 9.64
C SER A 153 -6.28 0.10 8.39
N TRP A 154 -6.90 1.28 8.55
CA TRP A 154 -7.46 2.02 7.42
C TRP A 154 -6.38 2.93 6.80
N PRO A 155 -6.11 2.84 5.48
CA PRO A 155 -4.87 3.34 4.92
C PRO A 155 -4.82 4.87 4.72
N VAL A 156 -5.95 5.56 4.75
CA VAL A 156 -6.04 7.00 4.47
C VAL A 156 -7.06 7.70 5.35
N ARG A 157 -6.88 8.99 5.64
CA ARG A 157 -7.88 9.77 6.38
C ARG A 157 -8.93 10.32 5.42
N CYS A 158 -10.22 10.05 5.67
CA CYS A 158 -11.29 10.46 4.76
C CYS A 158 -11.39 11.98 4.54
N HIS A 159 -11.05 12.80 5.54
CA HIS A 159 -11.05 14.26 5.39
C HIS A 159 -10.00 14.78 4.38
N GLY A 160 -8.98 13.98 4.06
CA GLY A 160 -7.97 14.34 3.06
C GLY A 160 -8.38 14.01 1.62
N LEU A 161 -9.55 13.38 1.44
CA LEU A 161 -10.06 13.01 0.12
C LEU A 161 -10.98 14.11 -0.45
N PRO A 162 -11.03 14.23 -1.79
CA PRO A 162 -11.88 15.23 -2.45
C PRO A 162 -13.38 14.94 -2.29
N ASN A 163 -14.20 16.00 -2.36
CA ASN A 163 -15.65 15.89 -2.49
C ASN A 163 -16.11 15.79 -3.96
N ASP A 164 -15.33 16.35 -4.89
CA ASP A 164 -15.67 16.45 -6.31
C ASP A 164 -14.52 15.94 -7.19
N ASN A 165 -14.81 15.59 -8.44
CA ASN A 165 -13.84 15.02 -9.39
C ASN A 165 -13.08 13.81 -8.81
N CYS A 166 -13.83 12.91 -8.20
CA CYS A 166 -13.34 11.73 -7.51
C CYS A 166 -14.11 10.49 -7.99
N PHE A 167 -13.61 9.31 -7.62
CA PHE A 167 -14.24 8.04 -7.95
C PHE A 167 -15.21 7.64 -6.85
N ASP A 168 -16.46 7.38 -7.23
CA ASP A 168 -17.50 6.89 -6.33
C ASP A 168 -18.08 5.60 -6.89
N PHE A 169 -18.68 4.80 -6.01
CA PHE A 169 -19.39 3.59 -6.37
C PHE A 169 -20.85 3.75 -5.94
N ASP A 170 -21.74 3.75 -6.93
CA ASP A 170 -23.20 3.70 -6.72
C ASP A 170 -23.66 2.34 -6.17
#